data_AF-A0A353P9Q2-F1
#
_entry.id   AF-A0A353P9Q2-F1
#
_cell.length_a   1.000
_cell.length_b   1.000
_cell.length_c   1.000
_cell.angle_alpha   90.00
_cell.angle_beta   90.00
_cell.angle_gamma   90.00
#
_symmetry.space_group_name_H-M   'P 1'
#
loop_
_entity.id
_entity.type
_entity.pdbx_description
1 polymer ?
#
loop_
_entity_poly.entity_id
_entity_poly.type
_entity_poly.pdbx_seq_one_letter_code
_entity_poly.pdbx_strand_id
1 'polypeptide(L)'
;KARFGQATADNRFRSAMGGMVVRSPLERAEIDHTCLDLIVVDEKSGSPLGRPYITACIDCHTRCILGMWVSFDPPSYESVAQCLRHAILPKTNLRERFPETTNEWIAHGVMRTLVVDNGLEFHSNALEKACLELRIELEYAARKSGWLKGAIERYLGSLNRSMLHRVPGTTFSNVLHKGEYASVANAGVRYSTLKQLLVKWVVDIYHQSPHPKLGKPRDEVWRENLDPLDIRYPADIDALDAAIGRAKRLRLTHKGIELFPELFYNSIELADWRRRAGNALRVEVAYSTADLASIIVHGEDGSPIRVPSTNPEYATGLTLWQHEKCRELVLHRRQEADSENLLLAKHDLREMIDLEFKKAGATRRTHKRLARFMEQHGSAQRHDAPTKRGVGPGTSATRASDPAAPAGPQSCELRVPATNAAIPRFTPVVRKQEKP
;
A
#
# COMPACT_ATOMS: atom_id res chain seq x y z
N LYS A 1 -37.05 -32.46 7.48
CA LYS A 1 -36.69 -31.07 7.84
C LYS A 1 -35.21 -30.86 7.52
N ALA A 2 -34.90 -30.11 6.45
CA ALA A 2 -33.53 -29.83 6.02
C ALA A 2 -32.81 -28.97 7.07
N ARG A 3 -31.80 -29.56 7.71
CA ARG A 3 -31.09 -28.97 8.87
C ARG A 3 -30.02 -27.94 8.48
N PHE A 4 -29.71 -27.85 7.19
CA PHE A 4 -28.76 -26.91 6.60
C PHE A 4 -29.43 -26.31 5.35
N GLY A 5 -29.43 -24.98 5.24
CA GLY A 5 -30.18 -24.27 4.20
C GLY A 5 -29.74 -24.61 2.77
N GLN A 6 -30.52 -24.15 1.79
CA GLN A 6 -30.32 -24.42 0.36
C GLN A 6 -28.88 -24.14 -0.10
N ALA A 7 -28.27 -23.03 0.36
CA ALA A 7 -26.88 -22.68 0.04
C ALA A 7 -25.84 -23.72 0.50
N THR A 8 -26.08 -24.40 1.62
CA THR A 8 -25.19 -25.45 2.13
C THR A 8 -25.37 -26.75 1.34
N ALA A 9 -26.59 -27.04 0.88
CA ALA A 9 -26.87 -28.18 0.01
C ALA A 9 -26.26 -27.96 -1.38
N ASP A 10 -26.42 -26.76 -1.96
CA ASP A 10 -25.86 -26.38 -3.27
C ASP A 10 -24.32 -26.44 -3.29
N ASN A 11 -23.67 -26.08 -2.17
CA ASN A 11 -22.21 -26.24 -2.03
C ASN A 11 -21.77 -27.69 -1.84
N ARG A 12 -22.59 -28.55 -1.21
CA ARG A 12 -22.22 -29.93 -0.85
C ARG A 12 -22.50 -30.95 -1.97
N PHE A 13 -23.50 -30.72 -2.81
CA PHE A 13 -23.93 -31.63 -3.88
C PHE A 13 -23.52 -31.15 -5.29
N ARG A 14 -22.52 -30.26 -5.39
CA ARG A 14 -22.15 -29.62 -6.65
C ARG A 14 -21.22 -30.48 -7.51
N SER A 15 -21.54 -30.58 -8.80
CA SER A 15 -20.65 -31.10 -9.84
C SER A 15 -19.80 -29.95 -10.39
N ALA A 16 -18.47 -30.09 -10.42
CA ALA A 16 -17.54 -29.08 -10.89
C ALA A 16 -17.52 -29.02 -12.43
N MET A 17 -18.54 -28.43 -13.04
CA MET A 17 -18.51 -28.04 -14.45
C MET A 17 -17.44 -26.95 -14.61
N GLY A 18 -16.48 -27.15 -15.52
CA GLY A 18 -15.19 -26.45 -15.62
C GLY A 18 -15.24 -24.95 -15.30
N GLY A 19 -14.36 -24.52 -14.39
CA GLY A 19 -14.22 -23.12 -14.00
C GLY A 19 -13.63 -22.26 -15.13
N MET A 20 -13.78 -20.94 -15.00
CA MET A 20 -13.15 -19.95 -15.87
C MET A 20 -11.64 -20.22 -15.98
N VAL A 21 -11.14 -20.36 -17.22
CA VAL A 21 -9.73 -20.67 -17.49
C VAL A 21 -8.94 -19.38 -17.64
N VAL A 22 -8.11 -19.07 -16.65
CA VAL A 22 -7.16 -17.95 -16.68
C VAL A 22 -5.84 -18.47 -17.27
N ARG A 23 -5.36 -17.85 -18.34
CA ARG A 23 -4.30 -18.38 -19.21
C ARG A 23 -2.93 -17.78 -18.94
N SER A 24 -2.86 -16.55 -18.41
CA SER A 24 -1.59 -15.89 -18.09
C SER A 24 -1.59 -15.28 -16.68
N PRO A 25 -0.40 -15.07 -16.07
CA PRO A 25 -0.27 -14.19 -14.92
C PRO A 25 -0.80 -12.79 -15.25
N LEU A 26 -1.30 -12.08 -14.23
CA LEU A 26 -1.90 -10.75 -14.32
C LEU A 26 -3.13 -10.65 -15.24
N GLU A 27 -3.62 -11.73 -15.82
CA GLU A 27 -4.87 -11.72 -16.58
C GLU A 27 -6.06 -11.42 -15.66
N ARG A 28 -6.12 -12.11 -14.53
CA ARG A 28 -7.22 -11.98 -13.60
C ARG A 28 -6.70 -12.06 -12.17
N ALA A 29 -7.05 -11.06 -11.38
CA ALA A 29 -6.78 -11.02 -9.96
C ALA A 29 -8.09 -10.97 -9.16
N GLU A 30 -8.11 -11.62 -8.01
CA GLU A 30 -9.20 -11.53 -7.04
C GLU A 30 -8.73 -10.74 -5.83
N ILE A 31 -9.55 -9.81 -5.33
CA ILE A 31 -9.28 -9.11 -4.08
C ILE A 31 -10.42 -9.34 -3.09
N ASP A 32 -10.04 -9.55 -1.83
CA ASP A 32 -11.00 -9.74 -0.75
C ASP A 32 -10.39 -9.41 0.61
N HIS A 33 -11.27 -9.27 1.60
CA HIS A 33 -10.90 -8.94 2.97
C HIS A 33 -11.30 -10.06 3.94
N THR A 34 -10.53 -10.26 5.00
CA THR A 34 -10.96 -11.08 6.14
C THR A 34 -10.46 -10.52 7.45
N CYS A 35 -11.18 -10.79 8.54
CA CYS A 35 -10.74 -10.47 9.89
C CYS A 35 -9.82 -11.59 10.38
N LEU A 36 -8.60 -11.26 10.79
CA LEU A 36 -7.67 -12.24 11.33
C LEU A 36 -8.15 -12.73 12.70
N ASP A 37 -8.12 -14.05 12.93
CA ASP A 37 -8.50 -14.69 14.20
C ASP A 37 -7.41 -14.59 15.28
N LEU A 38 -6.69 -13.46 15.35
CA LEU A 38 -5.63 -13.23 16.34
C LEU A 38 -5.74 -11.82 16.94
N ILE A 39 -5.36 -11.69 18.20
CA ILE A 39 -5.29 -10.40 18.88
C ILE A 39 -3.89 -9.84 18.70
N VAL A 40 -3.81 -8.66 18.09
CA VAL A 40 -2.57 -7.89 18.02
C VAL A 40 -2.46 -7.04 19.26
N VAL A 41 -1.25 -6.91 19.80
CA VAL A 41 -0.89 -6.01 20.89
C VAL A 41 0.05 -4.92 20.40
N ASP A 42 0.03 -3.80 21.10
CA ASP A 42 1.01 -2.74 20.91
C ASP A 42 2.42 -3.23 21.28
N GLU A 43 3.41 -2.76 20.53
CA GLU A 43 4.83 -3.00 20.74
C GLU A 43 5.37 -2.40 22.03
N LYS A 44 4.89 -1.21 22.41
CA LYS A 44 5.43 -0.46 23.55
C LYS A 44 4.72 -0.78 24.86
N SER A 45 3.40 -0.75 24.86
CA SER A 45 2.58 -0.96 26.04
C SER A 45 2.16 -2.42 26.25
N GLY A 46 2.28 -3.27 25.23
CA GLY A 46 1.93 -4.68 25.30
C GLY A 46 0.43 -4.97 25.41
N SER A 47 -0.44 -3.97 25.29
CA SER A 47 -1.89 -4.17 25.44
C SER A 47 -2.62 -4.33 24.10
N PRO A 48 -3.83 -4.93 24.11
CA PRO A 48 -4.46 -5.42 22.89
C PRO A 48 -4.99 -4.27 22.02
N LEU A 49 -4.49 -4.20 20.78
CA LEU A 49 -5.06 -3.42 19.67
C LEU A 49 -6.33 -4.11 19.13
N GLY A 50 -6.43 -5.43 19.31
CA GLY A 50 -7.58 -6.21 18.87
C GLY A 50 -7.30 -6.93 17.55
N ARG A 51 -8.37 -7.25 16.82
CA ARG A 51 -8.29 -8.10 15.63
C ARG A 51 -8.18 -7.25 14.36
N PRO A 52 -7.09 -7.36 13.58
CA PRO A 52 -6.94 -6.63 12.33
C PRO A 52 -7.73 -7.31 11.20
N TYR A 53 -8.11 -6.51 10.22
CA TYR A 53 -8.51 -6.98 8.90
C TYR A 53 -7.27 -7.08 8.00
N ILE A 54 -7.25 -8.09 7.15
CA ILE A 54 -6.30 -8.19 6.05
C ILE A 54 -7.06 -8.14 4.73
N THR A 55 -6.59 -7.26 3.85
CA THR A 55 -6.96 -7.22 2.44
C THR A 55 -5.88 -7.94 1.66
N ALA A 56 -6.23 -8.84 0.75
CA ALA A 56 -5.25 -9.51 -0.09
C ALA A 56 -5.74 -9.59 -1.54
N CYS A 57 -4.78 -9.47 -2.46
CA CYS A 57 -4.99 -9.59 -3.89
C CYS A 57 -4.19 -10.80 -4.40
N ILE A 58 -4.87 -11.74 -5.05
CA ILE A 58 -4.29 -12.99 -5.56
C ILE A 58 -4.41 -13.06 -7.08
N ASP A 59 -3.35 -13.48 -7.75
CA ASP A 59 -3.35 -13.82 -9.17
C ASP A 59 -4.01 -15.20 -9.38
N CYS A 60 -5.02 -15.26 -10.25
CA CYS A 60 -5.84 -16.46 -10.41
C CYS A 60 -5.14 -17.58 -11.21
N HIS A 61 -4.16 -17.23 -12.04
CA HIS A 61 -3.41 -18.19 -12.85
C HIS A 61 -2.37 -18.92 -11.99
N THR A 62 -1.43 -18.17 -11.42
CA THR A 62 -0.29 -18.66 -10.64
C THR A 62 -0.65 -18.98 -9.19
N ARG A 63 -1.76 -18.43 -8.67
CA ARG A 63 -2.11 -18.41 -7.24
C ARG A 63 -1.13 -17.63 -6.37
N CYS A 64 -0.22 -16.86 -6.95
CA CYS A 64 0.63 -15.94 -6.20
C CYS A 64 -0.18 -14.80 -5.60
N ILE A 65 0.25 -14.34 -4.43
CA ILE A 65 -0.30 -13.14 -3.81
C ILE A 65 0.41 -11.96 -4.43
N LEU A 66 -0.33 -11.05 -5.05
CA LEU A 66 0.21 -9.83 -5.65
C LEU A 66 0.46 -8.79 -4.56
N GLY A 67 -0.53 -8.58 -3.68
CA GLY A 67 -0.50 -7.54 -2.67
C GLY A 67 -1.30 -7.90 -1.42
N MET A 68 -1.03 -7.18 -0.32
CA MET A 68 -1.76 -7.30 0.93
C MET A 68 -1.66 -6.01 1.72
N TRP A 69 -2.70 -5.74 2.51
CA TRP A 69 -2.75 -4.60 3.43
C TRP A 69 -3.39 -5.04 4.75
N VAL A 70 -2.78 -4.68 5.88
CA VAL A 70 -3.28 -5.02 7.22
C VAL A 70 -3.75 -3.75 7.90
N SER A 71 -5.03 -3.69 8.22
CA SER A 71 -5.65 -2.55 8.87
C SER A 71 -6.46 -2.93 10.10
N PHE A 72 -6.58 -2.02 11.05
CA PHE A 72 -7.54 -2.19 12.15
C PHE A 72 -8.87 -1.51 11.89
N ASP A 73 -8.97 -0.78 10.79
CA ASP A 73 -10.22 -0.27 10.28
C ASP A 73 -11.02 -1.36 9.57
N PRO A 74 -12.36 -1.29 9.64
CA PRO A 74 -13.21 -2.10 8.78
C PRO A 74 -12.82 -1.93 7.30
N PRO A 75 -13.02 -2.96 6.47
CA PRO A 75 -12.77 -2.88 5.04
C PRO A 75 -13.35 -1.61 4.42
N SER A 76 -12.51 -0.91 3.66
CA SER A 76 -12.84 0.34 3.02
C SER A 76 -12.09 0.46 1.71
N TYR A 77 -12.47 1.47 0.90
CA TYR A 77 -11.72 1.80 -0.31
C TYR A 77 -10.23 2.06 -0.02
N GLU A 78 -9.88 2.62 1.14
CA GLU A 78 -8.48 2.86 1.48
C GLU A 78 -7.70 1.54 1.58
N SER A 79 -8.27 0.52 2.24
CA SER A 79 -7.64 -0.79 2.37
C SER A 79 -7.45 -1.48 1.01
N VAL A 80 -8.41 -1.30 0.10
CA VAL A 80 -8.33 -1.76 -1.29
C VAL A 80 -7.22 -1.02 -2.05
N ALA A 81 -7.21 0.32 -2.00
CA ALA A 81 -6.22 1.16 -2.67
C ALA A 81 -4.79 0.82 -2.20
N GLN A 82 -4.56 0.69 -0.90
CA GLN A 82 -3.25 0.29 -0.37
C GLN A 82 -2.86 -1.13 -0.76
N CYS A 83 -3.83 -2.07 -0.82
CA CYS A 83 -3.57 -3.41 -1.30
C CYS A 83 -3.20 -3.43 -2.79
N LEU A 84 -3.89 -2.64 -3.63
CA LEU A 84 -3.56 -2.48 -5.05
C LEU A 84 -2.21 -1.80 -5.26
N ARG A 85 -1.89 -0.77 -4.47
CA ARG A 85 -0.58 -0.13 -4.45
C ARG A 85 0.52 -1.16 -4.15
N HIS A 86 0.32 -1.98 -3.12
CA HIS A 86 1.22 -3.07 -2.81
C HIS A 86 1.25 -4.11 -3.93
N ALA A 87 0.12 -4.43 -4.58
CA ALA A 87 0.06 -5.40 -5.66
C ALA A 87 0.86 -4.97 -6.90
N ILE A 88 0.72 -3.72 -7.31
CA ILE A 88 1.28 -3.18 -8.55
C ILE A 88 2.80 -2.95 -8.42
N LEU A 89 3.25 -2.40 -7.28
CA LEU A 89 4.66 -2.03 -7.13
C LEU A 89 5.57 -3.24 -6.90
N PRO A 90 6.81 -3.22 -7.43
CA PRO A 90 7.85 -4.19 -7.09
C PRO A 90 8.25 -4.06 -5.62
N LYS A 91 8.54 -5.19 -4.95
CA LYS A 91 8.89 -5.24 -3.52
C LYS A 91 10.41 -5.25 -3.35
N THR A 92 11.12 -4.32 -3.98
CA THR A 92 12.59 -4.30 -4.01
C THR A 92 13.23 -4.23 -2.63
N ASN A 93 12.58 -3.52 -1.68
CA ASN A 93 13.14 -3.30 -0.34
C ASN A 93 12.56 -4.30 0.69
N LEU A 94 12.08 -5.47 0.24
CA LEU A 94 11.43 -6.44 1.12
C LEU A 94 12.36 -6.93 2.22
N ARG A 95 13.60 -7.31 1.89
CA ARG A 95 14.58 -7.83 2.86
C ARG A 95 15.02 -6.78 3.89
N GLU A 96 15.11 -5.52 3.48
CA GLU A 96 15.43 -4.41 4.41
C GLU A 96 14.32 -4.20 5.43
N ARG A 97 13.06 -4.28 4.97
CA ARG A 97 11.87 -4.13 5.82
C ARG A 97 11.56 -5.36 6.65
N PHE A 98 11.87 -6.55 6.13
CA PHE A 98 11.50 -7.85 6.70
C PHE A 98 12.69 -8.82 6.69
N PRO A 99 13.72 -8.58 7.53
CA PRO A 99 15.01 -9.26 7.45
C PRO A 99 14.95 -10.77 7.67
N GLU A 100 13.90 -11.30 8.30
CA GLU A 100 13.73 -12.75 8.51
C GLU A 100 13.22 -13.50 7.26
N THR A 101 13.02 -12.80 6.13
CA THR A 101 12.51 -13.40 4.88
C THR A 101 13.67 -13.85 4.00
N THR A 102 13.61 -15.10 3.50
CA THR A 102 14.69 -15.69 2.70
C THR A 102 14.50 -15.42 1.20
N ASN A 103 13.30 -15.67 0.68
CA ASN A 103 12.98 -15.54 -0.74
C ASN A 103 12.51 -14.13 -1.09
N GLU A 104 12.34 -13.87 -2.38
CA GLU A 104 11.84 -12.60 -2.90
C GLU A 104 10.34 -12.68 -3.19
N TRP A 105 9.63 -11.57 -3.00
CA TRP A 105 8.24 -11.43 -3.42
C TRP A 105 8.19 -10.96 -4.87
N ILE A 106 8.29 -11.92 -5.79
CA ILE A 106 8.39 -11.65 -7.25
C ILE A 106 7.08 -11.24 -7.91
N ALA A 107 5.93 -11.51 -7.26
CA ALA A 107 4.62 -11.26 -7.84
C ALA A 107 4.20 -9.79 -7.74
N HIS A 108 4.06 -9.11 -8.88
CA HIS A 108 3.67 -7.70 -8.98
C HIS A 108 3.23 -7.31 -10.41
N GLY A 109 2.61 -6.13 -10.54
CA GLY A 109 2.19 -5.54 -11.82
C GLY A 109 0.71 -5.21 -11.90
N VAL A 110 0.32 -4.48 -12.96
CA VAL A 110 -1.08 -4.11 -13.21
C VAL A 110 -1.84 -5.28 -13.86
N MET A 111 -2.85 -5.80 -13.16
CA MET A 111 -3.73 -6.85 -13.68
C MET A 111 -4.64 -6.34 -14.81
N ARG A 112 -5.06 -7.22 -15.72
CA ARG A 112 -6.05 -6.91 -16.76
C ARG A 112 -7.45 -6.83 -16.18
N THR A 113 -7.85 -7.83 -15.40
CA THR A 113 -9.17 -7.88 -14.77
C THR A 113 -9.02 -8.00 -13.26
N LEU A 114 -9.74 -7.16 -12.50
CA LEU A 114 -9.82 -7.21 -11.05
C LEU A 114 -11.23 -7.63 -10.64
N VAL A 115 -11.32 -8.72 -9.87
CA VAL A 115 -12.59 -9.25 -9.38
C VAL A 115 -12.76 -8.94 -7.91
N VAL A 116 -13.88 -8.26 -7.61
CA VAL A 116 -14.26 -7.79 -6.28
C VAL A 116 -15.56 -8.46 -5.83
N ASP A 117 -15.87 -8.42 -4.52
CA ASP A 117 -17.21 -8.77 -4.05
C ASP A 117 -18.16 -7.59 -4.27
N ASN A 118 -19.47 -7.83 -4.20
CA ASN A 118 -20.50 -6.79 -4.16
C ASN A 118 -20.59 -6.07 -2.79
N GLY A 119 -19.46 -5.97 -2.08
CA GLY A 119 -19.35 -5.18 -0.85
C GLY A 119 -19.50 -3.68 -1.15
N LEU A 120 -20.07 -2.92 -0.22
CA LEU A 120 -20.28 -1.48 -0.38
C LEU A 120 -18.96 -0.72 -0.59
N GLU A 121 -17.87 -1.21 0.00
CA GLU A 121 -16.51 -0.72 -0.15
C GLU A 121 -15.99 -0.79 -1.59
N PHE A 122 -16.51 -1.72 -2.40
CA PHE A 122 -16.14 -1.92 -3.80
C PHE A 122 -17.04 -1.16 -4.79
N HIS A 123 -18.16 -0.60 -4.33
CA HIS A 123 -19.05 0.26 -5.12
C HIS A 123 -18.72 1.76 -4.99
N SER A 124 -17.49 2.09 -4.58
CA SER A 124 -17.07 3.48 -4.51
C SER A 124 -16.65 3.97 -5.90
N ASN A 125 -17.13 5.17 -6.29
CA ASN A 125 -16.69 5.86 -7.51
C ASN A 125 -15.15 5.96 -7.61
N ALA A 126 -14.46 5.95 -6.47
CA ALA A 126 -13.01 5.99 -6.41
C ALA A 126 -12.36 4.72 -6.98
N LEU A 127 -12.91 3.53 -6.70
CA LEU A 127 -12.38 2.28 -7.25
C LEU A 127 -12.60 2.18 -8.75
N GLU A 128 -13.79 2.53 -9.24
CA GLU A 128 -14.08 2.56 -10.67
C GLU A 128 -13.14 3.51 -11.41
N LYS A 129 -12.91 4.72 -10.85
CA LYS A 129 -11.96 5.70 -11.39
C LYS A 129 -10.54 5.14 -11.42
N ALA A 130 -10.08 4.54 -10.32
CA ALA A 130 -8.73 3.96 -10.24
C ALA A 130 -8.53 2.84 -11.26
N CYS A 131 -9.51 1.94 -11.40
CA CYS A 131 -9.48 0.87 -12.38
C CYS A 131 -9.45 1.43 -13.81
N LEU A 132 -10.25 2.46 -14.11
CA LEU A 132 -10.26 3.10 -15.41
C LEU A 132 -8.90 3.73 -15.77
N GLU A 133 -8.30 4.49 -14.86
CA GLU A 133 -7.00 5.14 -15.07
C GLU A 133 -5.87 4.12 -15.26
N LEU A 134 -5.90 3.02 -14.50
CA LEU A 134 -4.93 1.92 -14.61
C LEU A 134 -5.24 0.95 -15.75
N ARG A 135 -6.33 1.16 -16.50
CA ARG A 135 -6.81 0.25 -17.57
C ARG A 135 -6.96 -1.19 -17.05
N ILE A 136 -7.67 -1.30 -15.94
CA ILE A 136 -8.10 -2.54 -15.28
C ILE A 136 -9.61 -2.68 -15.52
N GLU A 137 -10.03 -3.83 -16.01
CA GLU A 137 -11.45 -4.19 -16.10
C GLU A 137 -11.94 -4.62 -14.72
N LEU A 138 -12.94 -3.92 -14.18
CA LEU A 138 -13.52 -4.21 -12.87
C LEU A 138 -14.71 -5.15 -13.02
N GLU A 139 -14.61 -6.35 -12.45
CA GLU A 139 -15.69 -7.34 -12.43
C GLU A 139 -16.25 -7.52 -11.01
N TYR A 140 -17.56 -7.38 -10.86
CA TYR A 140 -18.26 -7.68 -9.61
C TYR A 140 -18.72 -9.13 -9.60
N ALA A 141 -18.29 -9.91 -8.61
CA ALA A 141 -18.75 -11.29 -8.44
C ALA A 141 -20.25 -11.30 -8.13
N ALA A 142 -21.06 -11.93 -9.00
CA ALA A 142 -22.51 -12.00 -8.81
C ALA A 142 -22.87 -12.64 -7.45
N ARG A 143 -23.94 -12.16 -6.80
CA ARG A 143 -24.40 -12.71 -5.51
C ARG A 143 -24.61 -14.22 -5.62
N LYS A 144 -24.14 -14.97 -4.62
CA LYS A 144 -24.13 -16.45 -4.56
C LYS A 144 -23.21 -17.14 -5.58
N SER A 145 -22.30 -16.40 -6.21
CA SER A 145 -21.32 -16.93 -7.17
C SER A 145 -19.93 -17.11 -6.58
N GLY A 146 -19.83 -17.78 -5.43
CA GLY A 146 -18.55 -18.00 -4.72
C GLY A 146 -17.46 -18.70 -5.54
N TRP A 147 -17.82 -19.39 -6.63
CA TRP A 147 -16.83 -19.97 -7.55
C TRP A 147 -15.99 -18.92 -8.29
N LEU A 148 -16.50 -17.69 -8.44
CA LEU A 148 -15.76 -16.58 -9.04
C LEU A 148 -14.69 -16.02 -8.10
N LYS A 149 -14.72 -16.33 -6.80
CA LYS A 149 -13.74 -15.87 -5.80
C LYS A 149 -13.06 -17.03 -5.06
N GLY A 150 -13.13 -18.24 -5.63
CA GLY A 150 -12.65 -19.44 -4.96
C GLY A 150 -11.13 -19.47 -4.71
N ALA A 151 -10.34 -18.62 -5.40
CA ALA A 151 -8.91 -18.51 -5.16
C ALA A 151 -8.64 -17.75 -3.86
N ILE A 152 -9.21 -16.54 -3.75
CA ILE A 152 -8.96 -15.65 -2.63
C ILE A 152 -9.60 -16.19 -1.35
N GLU A 153 -10.81 -16.76 -1.42
CA GLU A 153 -11.46 -17.36 -0.25
C GLU A 153 -10.62 -18.51 0.33
N ARG A 154 -10.10 -19.39 -0.53
CA ARG A 154 -9.24 -20.50 -0.11
C ARG A 154 -7.94 -19.99 0.49
N TYR A 155 -7.35 -18.96 -0.11
CA TYR A 155 -6.14 -18.33 0.41
C TYR A 155 -6.38 -17.73 1.80
N LEU A 156 -7.39 -16.87 1.96
CA LEU A 156 -7.72 -16.20 3.22
C LEU A 156 -8.04 -17.21 4.34
N GLY A 157 -8.76 -18.29 4.01
CA GLY A 157 -8.97 -19.40 4.94
C GLY A 157 -7.67 -20.12 5.34
N SER A 158 -6.73 -20.29 4.40
CA SER A 158 -5.42 -20.92 4.68
C SER A 158 -4.51 -20.01 5.49
N LEU A 159 -4.58 -18.71 5.23
CA LEU A 159 -3.89 -17.67 5.99
C LEU A 159 -4.37 -17.65 7.44
N ASN A 160 -5.69 -17.54 7.67
CA ASN A 160 -6.26 -17.52 9.02
C ASN A 160 -5.87 -18.77 9.83
N ARG A 161 -5.99 -19.96 9.25
CA ARG A 161 -5.54 -21.21 9.90
C ARG A 161 -4.04 -21.18 10.19
N SER A 162 -3.21 -20.75 9.24
CA SER A 162 -1.76 -20.75 9.41
C SER A 162 -1.31 -19.75 10.49
N MET A 163 -1.91 -18.57 10.52
CA MET A 163 -1.64 -17.55 11.53
C MET A 163 -2.05 -18.04 12.92
N LEU A 164 -3.20 -18.70 13.03
CA LEU A 164 -3.67 -19.33 14.28
C LEU A 164 -2.76 -20.43 14.83
N HIS A 165 -1.85 -21.01 14.04
CA HIS A 165 -0.92 -22.04 14.52
C HIS A 165 0.50 -21.52 14.75
N ARG A 166 0.82 -20.30 14.28
CA ARG A 166 2.20 -19.76 14.27
C ARG A 166 2.50 -18.74 15.36
N VAL A 167 1.49 -18.36 16.15
CA VAL A 167 1.65 -17.44 17.27
C VAL A 167 2.17 -18.20 18.49
N PRO A 168 3.19 -17.71 19.21
CA PRO A 168 3.61 -18.31 20.49
C PRO A 168 2.41 -18.34 21.45
N GLY A 169 1.97 -19.54 21.85
CA GLY A 169 0.73 -19.76 22.61
C GLY A 169 -0.31 -20.60 21.88
N THR A 170 -0.24 -20.69 20.55
CA THR A 170 -1.06 -21.61 19.75
C THR A 170 -0.22 -22.81 19.32
N THR A 171 0.00 -23.71 20.27
CA THR A 171 0.38 -25.13 20.08
C THR A 171 1.19 -25.46 18.81
N PHE A 172 2.51 -25.29 18.89
CA PHE A 172 3.41 -26.30 18.35
C PHE A 172 3.65 -27.36 19.44
N SER A 173 3.41 -28.62 19.07
CA SER A 173 3.95 -29.84 19.70
C SER A 173 3.72 -30.04 21.21
N ASN A 174 2.48 -30.32 21.63
CA ASN A 174 2.16 -31.47 22.50
C ASN A 174 0.65 -31.53 22.79
N VAL A 175 -0.09 -32.37 22.06
CA VAL A 175 -1.53 -32.62 22.27
C VAL A 175 -1.79 -33.41 23.56
N LEU A 176 -0.74 -33.95 24.21
CA LEU A 176 -0.84 -34.81 25.41
C LEU A 176 -0.68 -34.09 26.76
N HIS A 177 -0.30 -32.80 26.78
CA HIS A 177 -0.29 -31.98 28.01
C HIS A 177 -1.53 -31.05 28.09
N LYS A 178 -2.69 -31.54 27.65
CA LYS A 178 -3.97 -30.89 27.89
C LYS A 178 -4.46 -31.22 29.31
N GLY A 179 -3.88 -30.54 30.28
CA GLY A 179 -4.46 -30.33 31.60
C GLY A 179 -4.36 -28.83 31.89
N GLU A 180 -5.49 -28.14 31.77
CA GLU A 180 -5.69 -26.79 32.33
C GLU A 180 -4.70 -25.69 31.90
N TYR A 181 -4.77 -25.23 30.66
CA TYR A 181 -4.26 -23.89 30.34
C TYR A 181 -5.10 -23.21 29.25
N ALA A 182 -5.72 -22.08 29.61
CA ALA A 182 -6.54 -21.24 28.75
C ALA A 182 -5.68 -20.45 27.74
N SER A 183 -4.94 -21.14 26.86
CA SER A 183 -3.91 -20.51 26.01
C SER A 183 -4.39 -19.98 24.64
N VAL A 184 -5.67 -20.04 24.31
CA VAL A 184 -6.16 -19.56 22.99
C VAL A 184 -6.65 -18.10 23.05
N ALA A 185 -6.95 -17.55 24.23
CA ALA A 185 -7.56 -16.22 24.37
C ALA A 185 -6.58 -15.06 24.60
N ASN A 186 -5.32 -15.33 24.98
CA ASN A 186 -4.40 -14.31 25.52
C ASN A 186 -3.02 -14.20 24.82
N ALA A 187 -2.78 -14.90 23.71
CA ALA A 187 -1.53 -14.77 22.98
C ALA A 187 -1.56 -13.52 22.09
N GLY A 188 -1.16 -12.38 22.65
CA GLY A 188 -1.04 -11.11 21.93
C GLY A 188 0.21 -11.07 21.04
N VAL A 189 0.06 -10.84 19.74
CA VAL A 189 1.18 -10.68 18.80
C VAL A 189 1.48 -9.21 18.58
N ARG A 190 2.73 -8.77 18.59
CA ARG A 190 3.08 -7.38 18.26
C ARG A 190 2.78 -7.08 16.79
N TYR A 191 2.40 -5.84 16.45
CA TYR A 191 2.03 -5.50 15.07
C TYR A 191 3.20 -5.68 14.07
N SER A 192 4.43 -5.23 14.37
CA SER A 192 5.60 -5.54 13.54
C SER A 192 5.83 -7.04 13.38
N THR A 193 5.72 -7.81 14.46
CA THR A 193 5.86 -9.27 14.41
C THR A 193 4.79 -9.90 13.52
N LEU A 194 3.54 -9.43 13.60
CA LEU A 194 2.48 -9.89 12.69
C LEU A 194 2.86 -9.62 11.22
N LYS A 195 3.32 -8.41 10.89
CA LYS A 195 3.72 -8.07 9.51
C LYS A 195 4.88 -8.93 9.04
N GLN A 196 5.90 -9.13 9.87
CA GLN A 196 7.03 -10.03 9.59
C GLN A 196 6.56 -11.46 9.34
N LEU A 197 5.69 -12.00 10.20
CA LEU A 197 5.14 -13.35 10.06
C LEU A 197 4.28 -13.51 8.81
N LEU A 198 3.47 -12.50 8.47
CA LEU A 198 2.65 -12.48 7.26
C LEU A 198 3.53 -12.54 6.01
N VAL A 199 4.50 -11.65 5.90
CA VAL A 199 5.42 -11.59 4.76
C VAL A 199 6.20 -12.88 4.64
N LYS A 200 6.80 -13.35 5.74
CA LYS A 200 7.56 -14.61 5.77
C LYS A 200 6.69 -15.79 5.35
N TRP A 201 5.46 -15.88 5.87
CA TRP A 201 4.55 -16.97 5.51
C TRP A 201 4.15 -16.92 4.04
N VAL A 202 3.89 -15.73 3.47
CA VAL A 202 3.57 -15.62 2.04
C VAL A 202 4.76 -16.05 1.19
N VAL A 203 5.93 -15.48 1.45
CA VAL A 203 7.08 -15.54 0.55
C VAL A 203 7.88 -16.83 0.71
N ASP A 204 8.12 -17.27 1.94
CA ASP A 204 8.97 -18.45 2.21
C ASP A 204 8.17 -19.75 2.29
N ILE A 205 6.84 -19.68 2.40
CA ILE A 205 6.02 -20.87 2.67
C ILE A 205 4.92 -21.01 1.62
N TYR A 206 4.02 -20.05 1.52
CA TYR A 206 2.88 -20.16 0.63
C TYR A 206 3.31 -20.16 -0.84
N HIS A 207 4.18 -19.23 -1.26
CA HIS A 207 4.69 -19.18 -2.64
C HIS A 207 5.54 -20.40 -2.99
N GLN A 208 6.35 -20.89 -2.03
CA GLN A 208 7.26 -22.02 -2.21
C GLN A 208 6.59 -23.40 -2.13
N SER A 209 5.37 -23.48 -1.56
CA SER A 209 4.66 -24.76 -1.42
C SER A 209 4.01 -25.17 -2.74
N PRO A 210 4.10 -26.45 -3.15
CA PRO A 210 3.37 -26.95 -4.32
C PRO A 210 1.86 -26.73 -4.19
N HIS A 211 1.22 -26.23 -5.24
CA HIS A 211 -0.23 -26.10 -5.28
C HIS A 211 -0.88 -27.35 -5.93
N PRO A 212 -1.89 -28.01 -5.29
CA PRO A 212 -2.43 -29.28 -5.79
C PRO A 212 -2.93 -29.27 -7.24
N LYS A 213 -3.45 -28.15 -7.73
CA LYS A 213 -3.91 -28.02 -9.13
C LYS A 213 -2.80 -27.64 -10.12
N LEU A 214 -1.70 -27.03 -9.63
CA LEU A 214 -0.60 -26.59 -10.49
C LEU A 214 0.52 -27.64 -10.54
N GLY A 215 0.62 -28.50 -9.54
CA GLY A 215 1.69 -29.50 -9.40
C GLY A 215 3.05 -28.91 -8.99
N LYS A 216 3.18 -27.59 -8.96
CA LYS A 216 4.43 -26.85 -8.73
C LYS A 216 4.29 -25.76 -7.67
N PRO A 217 5.40 -25.27 -7.09
CA PRO A 217 5.44 -24.02 -6.33
C PRO A 217 4.84 -22.86 -7.14
N ARG A 218 4.16 -21.94 -6.45
CA ARG A 218 3.46 -20.83 -7.11
C ARG A 218 4.44 -19.82 -7.69
N ASP A 219 5.57 -19.62 -7.01
CA ASP A 219 6.64 -18.75 -7.50
C ASP A 219 7.31 -19.32 -8.76
N GLU A 220 7.50 -20.63 -8.86
CA GLU A 220 7.97 -21.29 -10.08
C GLU A 220 6.99 -21.06 -11.23
N VAL A 221 5.68 -21.28 -11.01
CA VAL A 221 4.66 -21.03 -12.03
C VAL A 221 4.65 -19.56 -12.47
N TRP A 222 4.84 -18.63 -11.54
CA TRP A 222 4.98 -17.21 -11.87
C TRP A 222 6.19 -16.94 -12.78
N ARG A 223 7.37 -17.47 -12.45
CA ARG A 223 8.59 -17.27 -13.26
C ARG A 223 8.49 -17.91 -14.64
N GLU A 224 7.83 -19.06 -14.75
CA GLU A 224 7.70 -19.79 -16.03
C GLU A 224 6.69 -19.15 -16.99
N ASN A 225 5.67 -18.47 -16.47
CA ASN A 225 4.54 -18.00 -17.29
C ASN A 225 4.49 -16.47 -17.45
N LEU A 226 5.43 -15.73 -16.87
CA LEU A 226 5.49 -14.28 -16.99
C LEU A 226 6.75 -13.87 -17.76
N ASP A 227 6.55 -13.24 -18.92
CA ASP A 227 7.59 -12.42 -19.53
C ASP A 227 7.67 -11.09 -18.77
N PRO A 228 8.84 -10.70 -18.22
CA PRO A 228 9.00 -9.39 -17.58
C PRO A 228 8.59 -8.20 -18.47
N LEU A 229 8.66 -8.34 -19.80
CA LEU A 229 8.26 -7.31 -20.76
C LEU A 229 6.74 -7.13 -20.86
N ASP A 230 5.95 -8.12 -20.43
CA ASP A 230 4.49 -8.07 -20.45
C ASP A 230 3.92 -7.39 -19.19
N ILE A 231 4.75 -7.10 -18.18
CA ILE A 231 4.28 -6.46 -16.96
C ILE A 231 4.01 -4.98 -17.22
N ARG A 232 2.73 -4.61 -17.11
CA ARG A 232 2.31 -3.21 -17.18
C ARG A 232 2.58 -2.51 -15.84
N TYR A 233 3.09 -1.28 -15.94
CA TYR A 233 3.24 -0.35 -14.82
C TYR A 233 2.61 1.00 -15.14
N PRO A 234 2.18 1.75 -14.11
CA PRO A 234 2.02 3.20 -14.20
C PRO A 234 3.34 3.86 -14.60
N ALA A 235 3.26 5.09 -15.14
CA ALA A 235 4.45 5.83 -15.58
C ALA A 235 5.48 6.02 -14.44
N ASP A 236 4.98 6.32 -13.25
CA ASP A 236 5.77 6.45 -12.02
C ASP A 236 4.88 6.20 -10.78
N ILE A 237 5.46 6.39 -9.59
CA ILE A 237 4.77 6.20 -8.30
C ILE A 237 3.70 7.28 -8.09
N ASP A 238 3.92 8.50 -8.57
CA ASP A 238 2.98 9.61 -8.39
C ASP A 238 1.75 9.43 -9.27
N ALA A 239 1.92 8.90 -10.49
CA ALA A 239 0.83 8.48 -11.36
C ALA A 239 0.01 7.34 -10.74
N LEU A 240 0.66 6.37 -10.07
CA LEU A 240 -0.05 5.33 -9.34
C LEU A 240 -0.86 5.92 -8.18
N ASP A 241 -0.22 6.73 -7.35
CA ASP A 241 -0.83 7.35 -6.16
C ASP A 241 -1.97 8.31 -6.55
N ALA A 242 -1.85 8.97 -7.71
CA ALA A 242 -2.91 9.77 -8.32
C ALA A 242 -4.12 8.91 -8.70
N ALA A 243 -3.88 7.77 -9.36
CA ALA A 243 -4.93 6.90 -9.85
C ALA A 243 -5.71 6.21 -8.73
N ILE A 244 -5.02 5.72 -7.70
CA ILE A 244 -5.68 5.02 -6.58
C ILE A 244 -6.19 5.97 -5.49
N GLY A 245 -5.70 7.22 -5.46
CA GLY A 245 -6.07 8.20 -4.44
C GLY A 245 -7.54 8.61 -4.52
N ARG A 246 -8.10 9.07 -3.39
CA ARG A 246 -9.42 9.69 -3.39
C ARG A 246 -9.34 11.05 -4.06
N ALA A 247 -10.27 11.34 -4.96
CA ALA A 247 -10.31 12.59 -5.70
C ALA A 247 -11.15 13.67 -4.99
N LYS A 248 -10.67 14.91 -4.96
CA LYS A 248 -11.43 16.09 -4.52
C LYS A 248 -11.04 17.29 -5.37
N ARG A 249 -12.00 18.14 -5.72
CA ARG A 249 -11.73 19.40 -6.44
C ARG A 249 -11.67 20.56 -5.44
N LEU A 250 -10.52 21.23 -5.36
CA LEU A 250 -10.23 22.24 -4.35
C LEU A 250 -9.76 23.54 -4.99
N ARG A 251 -9.92 24.65 -4.27
CA ARG A 251 -9.42 25.97 -4.69
C ARG A 251 -7.96 26.13 -4.25
N LEU A 252 -7.12 26.60 -5.16
CA LEU A 252 -5.76 26.98 -4.84
C LEU A 252 -5.72 28.42 -4.33
N THR A 253 -5.24 28.60 -3.10
CA THR A 253 -5.13 29.91 -2.44
C THR A 253 -3.67 30.37 -2.33
N HIS A 254 -3.43 31.58 -1.80
CA HIS A 254 -2.06 32.03 -1.53
C HIS A 254 -1.37 31.22 -0.41
N LYS A 255 -2.15 30.57 0.47
CA LYS A 255 -1.64 29.63 1.49
C LYS A 255 -1.41 28.22 0.94
N GLY A 256 -1.76 27.98 -0.34
CA GLY A 256 -1.77 26.66 -0.94
C GLY A 256 -3.18 26.05 -0.98
N ILE A 257 -3.23 24.72 -0.95
CA ILE A 257 -4.45 23.90 -1.00
C ILE A 257 -4.78 23.44 0.41
N GLU A 258 -6.00 23.70 0.86
CA GLU A 258 -6.52 23.16 2.12
C GLU A 258 -7.36 21.92 1.84
N LEU A 259 -6.85 20.73 2.16
CA LEU A 259 -7.56 19.47 1.89
C LEU A 259 -8.62 19.19 2.97
N PHE A 260 -8.18 19.31 4.22
CA PHE A 260 -8.96 19.23 5.45
C PHE A 260 -8.68 20.50 6.26
N PRO A 261 -9.58 20.89 7.18
CA PRO A 261 -9.37 22.08 7.98
C PRO A 261 -7.99 22.08 8.65
N GLU A 262 -7.29 23.21 8.51
CA GLU A 262 -5.95 23.43 9.07
C GLU A 262 -4.82 22.52 8.52
N LEU A 263 -5.10 21.72 7.49
CA LEU A 263 -4.09 20.98 6.71
C LEU A 263 -3.89 21.59 5.33
N PHE A 264 -2.78 22.31 5.20
CA PHE A 264 -2.38 23.00 3.99
C PHE A 264 -1.24 22.28 3.26
N TYR A 265 -1.28 22.36 1.93
CA TYR A 265 -0.31 21.78 1.02
C TYR A 265 0.14 22.86 0.05
N ASN A 266 1.45 23.01 -0.12
CA ASN A 266 1.97 24.06 -0.99
C ASN A 266 3.29 23.65 -1.64
N SER A 267 3.56 24.19 -2.82
CA SER A 267 4.81 24.01 -3.54
C SER A 267 5.10 25.21 -4.45
N ILE A 268 6.31 25.27 -4.99
CA ILE A 268 6.73 26.36 -5.89
C ILE A 268 5.91 26.30 -7.20
N GLU A 269 5.66 25.09 -7.70
CA GLU A 269 4.89 24.82 -8.91
C GLU A 269 3.45 25.34 -8.77
N LEU A 270 2.80 25.09 -7.62
CA LEU A 270 1.47 25.62 -7.34
C LEU A 270 1.46 27.15 -7.32
N ALA A 271 2.49 27.77 -6.74
CA ALA A 271 2.61 29.23 -6.73
C ALA A 271 2.75 29.81 -8.15
N ASP A 272 3.50 29.14 -9.04
CA ASP A 272 3.61 29.51 -10.46
C ASP A 272 2.29 29.36 -11.20
N TRP A 273 1.55 28.27 -10.94
CA TRP A 273 0.24 28.03 -11.56
C TRP A 273 -0.77 29.10 -11.16
N ARG A 274 -0.82 29.43 -9.87
CA ARG A 274 -1.67 30.52 -9.36
C ARG A 274 -1.30 31.87 -9.97
N ARG A 275 0.00 32.14 -10.19
CA ARG A 275 0.46 33.37 -10.85
C ARG A 275 -0.02 33.46 -12.30
N ARG A 276 -0.04 32.34 -13.03
CA ARG A 276 -0.49 32.29 -14.44
C ARG A 276 -2.02 32.31 -14.60
N ALA A 277 -2.73 31.49 -13.83
CA ALA A 277 -4.18 31.28 -14.00
C ALA A 277 -5.05 32.20 -13.11
N GLY A 278 -4.45 32.90 -12.15
CA GLY A 278 -5.15 33.84 -11.26
C GLY A 278 -5.70 33.23 -9.96
N ASN A 279 -6.46 34.03 -9.22
CA ASN A 279 -6.85 33.76 -7.83
C ASN A 279 -8.07 32.82 -7.65
N ALA A 280 -8.70 32.41 -8.76
CA ALA A 280 -9.88 31.55 -8.78
C ALA A 280 -9.60 30.11 -9.24
N LEU A 281 -8.31 29.76 -9.43
CA LEU A 281 -7.91 28.45 -9.91
C LEU A 281 -8.42 27.33 -8.99
N ARG A 282 -9.04 26.32 -9.59
CA ARG A 282 -9.47 25.08 -8.94
C ARG A 282 -8.74 23.90 -9.56
N VAL A 283 -8.12 23.09 -8.71
CA VAL A 283 -7.35 21.92 -9.09
C VAL A 283 -8.02 20.65 -8.56
N GLU A 284 -7.80 19.54 -9.27
CA GLU A 284 -8.17 18.22 -8.77
C GLU A 284 -7.00 17.66 -7.97
N VAL A 285 -7.30 17.10 -6.80
CA VAL A 285 -6.31 16.49 -5.92
C VAL A 285 -6.67 15.05 -5.65
N ALA A 286 -5.66 14.19 -5.64
CA ALA A 286 -5.72 12.81 -5.20
C ALA A 286 -4.97 12.66 -3.87
N TYR A 287 -5.58 11.98 -2.91
CA TYR A 287 -5.00 11.81 -1.58
C TYR A 287 -5.31 10.43 -0.97
N SER A 288 -4.41 9.97 -0.10
CA SER A 288 -4.64 8.80 0.76
C SER A 288 -5.17 9.25 2.11
N THR A 289 -6.07 8.44 2.71
CA THR A 289 -6.51 8.65 4.10
C THR A 289 -5.62 7.93 5.11
N ALA A 290 -4.74 7.03 4.62
CA ALA A 290 -3.73 6.40 5.44
C ALA A 290 -2.61 7.39 5.78
N ASP A 291 -2.04 8.10 4.81
CA ASP A 291 -0.94 9.04 5.07
C ASP A 291 -1.23 10.43 4.47
N LEU A 292 -1.27 11.45 5.33
CA LEU A 292 -1.55 12.84 4.97
C LEU A 292 -0.29 13.69 4.70
N ALA A 293 0.90 13.09 4.69
CA ALA A 293 2.17 13.78 4.46
C ALA A 293 2.20 14.60 3.16
N SER A 294 1.58 14.08 2.10
CA SER A 294 1.59 14.67 0.76
C SER A 294 0.29 14.36 0.02
N ILE A 295 -0.06 15.22 -0.92
CA ILE A 295 -1.15 15.01 -1.88
C ILE A 295 -0.59 14.99 -3.30
N ILE A 296 -1.32 14.39 -4.23
CA ILE A 296 -1.04 14.56 -5.65
C ILE A 296 -2.01 15.59 -6.22
N VAL A 297 -1.49 16.56 -6.94
CA VAL A 297 -2.27 17.59 -7.63
C VAL A 297 -2.16 17.34 -9.13
N HIS A 298 -3.30 17.27 -9.81
CA HIS A 298 -3.33 17.13 -11.26
C HIS A 298 -3.18 18.51 -11.90
N GLY A 299 -2.17 18.65 -12.76
CA GLY A 299 -1.96 19.84 -13.58
C GLY A 299 -3.00 20.01 -14.68
N GLU A 300 -2.99 21.17 -15.32
CA GLU A 300 -3.84 21.45 -16.48
C GLU A 300 -3.54 20.51 -17.66
N ASP A 301 -2.30 20.03 -17.76
CA ASP A 301 -1.83 19.04 -18.71
C ASP A 301 -2.14 17.59 -18.29
N GLY A 302 -2.78 17.40 -17.12
CA GLY A 302 -3.05 16.10 -16.53
C GLY A 302 -1.86 15.46 -15.83
N SER A 303 -0.69 16.13 -15.77
CA SER A 303 0.49 15.60 -15.09
C SER A 303 0.29 15.55 -13.57
N PRO A 304 0.59 14.44 -12.89
CA PRO A 304 0.53 14.34 -11.44
C PRO A 304 1.75 15.03 -10.82
N ILE A 305 1.53 15.92 -9.86
CA ILE A 305 2.61 16.53 -9.07
C ILE A 305 2.40 16.22 -7.60
N ARG A 306 3.41 15.65 -6.94
CA ARG A 306 3.40 15.45 -5.49
C ARG A 306 3.68 16.75 -4.75
N VAL A 307 2.75 17.14 -3.89
CA VAL A 307 2.81 18.37 -3.09
C VAL A 307 2.84 18.00 -1.61
N PRO A 308 3.90 18.37 -0.86
CA PRO A 308 3.98 18.08 0.57
C PRO A 308 3.07 18.98 1.40
N SER A 309 2.74 18.52 2.60
CA SER A 309 2.13 19.36 3.63
C SER A 309 3.06 20.51 4.00
N THR A 310 2.49 21.68 4.29
CA THR A 310 3.26 22.82 4.83
C THR A 310 3.76 22.56 6.26
N ASN A 311 3.19 21.57 6.95
CA ASN A 311 3.64 21.07 8.24
C ASN A 311 3.97 19.57 8.13
N PRO A 312 5.19 19.21 7.68
CA PRO A 312 5.59 17.82 7.49
C PRO A 312 5.67 17.04 8.80
N GLU A 313 6.11 17.67 9.88
CA GLU A 313 6.29 17.02 11.20
C GLU A 313 4.94 16.51 11.76
N TYR A 314 3.89 17.32 11.61
CA TYR A 314 2.54 16.92 11.98
C TYR A 314 1.94 15.91 10.99
N ALA A 315 2.04 16.16 9.68
CA ALA A 315 1.31 15.37 8.68
C ALA A 315 1.93 14.00 8.36
N THR A 316 3.24 13.81 8.58
CA THR A 316 3.92 12.56 8.24
C THR A 316 3.41 11.40 9.09
N GLY A 317 2.97 10.33 8.43
CA GLY A 317 2.43 9.13 9.08
C GLY A 317 1.17 9.42 9.90
N LEU A 318 0.42 10.45 9.49
CA LEU A 318 -0.84 10.86 10.10
C LEU A 318 -2.00 10.37 9.23
N THR A 319 -2.87 9.55 9.82
CA THR A 319 -4.12 9.15 9.17
C THR A 319 -5.18 10.25 9.30
N LEU A 320 -6.19 10.24 8.43
CA LEU A 320 -7.31 11.18 8.53
C LEU A 320 -8.03 11.10 9.88
N TRP A 321 -8.20 9.89 10.42
CA TRP A 321 -8.83 9.70 11.72
C TRP A 321 -7.99 10.32 12.86
N GLN A 322 -6.66 10.17 12.82
CA GLN A 322 -5.78 10.79 13.80
C GLN A 322 -5.83 12.31 13.72
N HIS A 323 -5.85 12.86 12.50
CA HIS A 323 -6.01 14.29 12.28
C HIS A 323 -7.31 14.81 12.91
N GLU A 324 -8.46 14.20 12.60
CA GLU A 324 -9.76 14.56 13.18
C GLU A 324 -9.74 14.56 14.71
N LYS A 325 -9.05 13.60 15.33
CA LYS A 325 -8.93 13.51 16.79
C LYS A 325 -7.98 14.53 17.40
N CYS A 326 -6.87 14.84 16.73
CA CYS A 326 -5.99 15.92 17.16
C CYS A 326 -6.77 17.24 17.15
N ARG A 327 -7.55 17.50 16.10
CA ARG A 327 -8.42 18.68 16.01
C ARG A 327 -9.45 18.73 17.12
N GLU A 328 -10.17 17.64 17.36
CA GLU A 328 -11.16 17.53 18.45
C GLU A 328 -10.52 17.86 19.81
N LEU A 329 -9.31 17.36 20.06
CA LEU A 329 -8.55 17.63 21.29
C LEU A 329 -8.16 19.11 21.43
N VAL A 330 -7.65 19.74 20.37
CA VAL A 330 -7.29 21.17 20.37
C VAL A 330 -8.52 22.05 20.59
N LEU A 331 -9.63 21.75 19.90
CA LEU A 331 -10.89 22.46 20.05
C LEU A 331 -11.47 22.29 21.46
N HIS A 332 -11.38 21.09 22.05
CA HIS A 332 -11.79 20.86 23.43
C HIS A 332 -10.95 21.66 24.45
N ARG A 333 -9.67 21.87 24.16
CA ARG A 333 -8.78 22.73 24.95
C ARG A 333 -9.03 24.23 24.73
N ARG A 334 -9.95 24.59 23.83
CA ARG A 334 -10.24 25.98 23.43
C ARG A 334 -9.00 26.70 22.92
N GLN A 335 -8.10 25.96 22.29
CA GLN A 335 -6.88 26.47 21.64
C GLN A 335 -7.13 26.68 20.15
N GLU A 336 -6.33 27.53 19.52
CA GLU A 336 -6.33 27.66 18.07
C GLU A 336 -5.68 26.42 17.43
N ALA A 337 -6.28 25.91 16.36
CA ALA A 337 -5.77 24.77 15.60
C ALA A 337 -4.59 25.18 14.69
N ASP A 338 -3.58 25.79 15.30
CA ASP A 338 -2.32 26.09 14.65
C ASP A 338 -1.41 24.84 14.55
N SER A 339 -0.30 25.01 13.85
CA SER A 339 0.66 23.92 13.59
C SER A 339 1.27 23.33 14.86
N GLU A 340 1.49 24.16 15.89
CA GLU A 340 2.13 23.73 17.15
C GLU A 340 1.14 22.96 18.02
N ASN A 341 -0.07 23.48 18.23
CA ASN A 341 -1.11 22.83 19.02
C ASN A 341 -1.57 21.51 18.39
N LEU A 342 -1.63 21.43 17.06
CA LEU A 342 -1.91 20.17 16.37
C LEU A 342 -0.80 19.14 16.56
N LEU A 343 0.46 19.57 16.52
CA LEU A 343 1.61 18.69 16.78
C LEU A 343 1.63 18.22 18.25
N LEU A 344 1.43 19.13 19.20
CA LEU A 344 1.27 18.79 20.62
C LEU A 344 0.10 17.82 20.83
N ALA A 345 -1.04 18.06 20.18
CA ALA A 345 -2.18 17.15 20.23
C ALA A 345 -1.86 15.76 19.64
N LYS A 346 -1.03 15.68 18.59
CA LYS A 346 -0.54 14.39 18.04
C LYS A 346 0.33 13.66 19.08
N HIS A 347 1.20 14.37 19.77
CA HIS A 347 2.01 13.83 20.86
C HIS A 347 1.16 13.41 22.06
N ASP A 348 0.25 14.26 22.52
CA ASP A 348 -0.63 13.97 23.65
C ASP A 348 -1.58 12.83 23.35
N LEU A 349 -2.13 12.77 22.13
CA LEU A 349 -2.98 11.66 21.72
C LEU A 349 -2.18 10.36 21.77
N ARG A 350 -0.91 10.37 21.38
CA ARG A 350 -0.01 9.24 21.55
C ARG A 350 0.24 8.90 23.02
N GLU A 351 0.49 9.88 23.87
CA GLU A 351 0.73 9.64 25.30
C GLU A 351 -0.53 9.16 26.04
N MET A 352 -1.70 9.74 25.76
CA MET A 352 -2.99 9.32 26.31
C MET A 352 -3.28 7.88 25.94
N ILE A 353 -3.00 7.52 24.69
CA ILE A 353 -3.03 6.15 24.19
C ILE A 353 -2.12 5.24 25.01
N ASP A 354 -0.85 5.61 25.19
CA ASP A 354 0.14 4.84 25.95
C ASP A 354 -0.24 4.72 27.45
N LEU A 355 -0.88 5.74 28.03
CA LEU A 355 -1.31 5.78 29.43
C LEU A 355 -2.61 5.00 29.69
N GLU A 356 -3.61 5.12 28.82
CA GLU A 356 -4.83 4.31 28.86
C GLU A 356 -4.49 2.82 28.74
N PHE A 357 -3.45 2.49 27.98
CA PHE A 357 -2.92 1.14 27.87
C PHE A 357 -2.28 0.58 29.14
N LYS A 358 -1.50 1.39 29.87
CA LYS A 358 -0.88 0.96 31.15
C LYS A 358 -1.90 0.65 32.24
N LYS A 359 -3.11 1.22 32.15
CA LYS A 359 -4.23 0.91 33.05
C LYS A 359 -4.92 -0.37 32.56
N ALA A 360 -4.37 -1.52 32.91
CA ALA A 360 -4.94 -2.84 32.60
C ALA A 360 -6.44 -2.90 32.98
N GLY A 361 -7.32 -2.89 31.98
CA GLY A 361 -8.78 -2.82 32.18
C GLY A 361 -9.57 -2.04 31.11
N ALA A 362 -8.94 -1.55 30.04
CA ALA A 362 -9.63 -0.77 29.01
C ALA A 362 -10.67 -1.60 28.21
N THR A 363 -11.77 -0.94 27.85
CA THR A 363 -12.92 -1.57 27.17
C THR A 363 -12.61 -1.90 25.70
N ARG A 364 -13.30 -2.89 25.11
CA ARG A 364 -13.10 -3.35 23.71
C ARG A 364 -13.20 -2.23 22.65
N ARG A 365 -13.95 -1.15 22.91
CA ARG A 365 -14.05 0.03 22.02
C ARG A 365 -12.78 0.90 22.05
N THR A 366 -12.13 1.04 23.20
CA THR A 366 -10.89 1.78 23.38
C THR A 366 -9.77 1.11 22.59
N HIS A 367 -9.63 -0.21 22.71
CA HIS A 367 -8.65 -1.02 21.97
C HIS A 367 -8.74 -0.87 20.44
N LYS A 368 -9.95 -0.78 19.85
CA LYS A 368 -10.10 -0.57 18.40
C LYS A 368 -9.64 0.81 17.93
N ARG A 369 -9.94 1.88 18.68
CA ARG A 369 -9.51 3.25 18.34
C ARG A 369 -7.98 3.36 18.29
N LEU A 370 -7.38 2.63 19.20
CA LEU A 370 -5.96 2.58 19.48
C LEU A 370 -5.16 1.83 18.42
N ALA A 371 -5.71 0.73 17.96
CA ALA A 371 -5.23 -0.05 16.83
C ALA A 371 -5.04 0.77 15.55
N ARG A 372 -6.00 1.66 15.26
CA ARG A 372 -5.93 2.58 14.11
C ARG A 372 -4.74 3.54 14.19
N PHE A 373 -4.38 3.96 15.40
CA PHE A 373 -3.27 4.88 15.60
C PHE A 373 -1.92 4.24 15.27
N MET A 374 -1.78 2.92 15.45
CA MET A 374 -0.48 2.22 15.37
C MET A 374 -0.15 1.65 14.00
N GLU A 375 -1.12 1.53 13.11
CA GLU A 375 -1.01 0.92 11.78
C GLU A 375 0.16 1.46 10.94
N GLN A 376 0.54 2.73 11.12
CA GLN A 376 1.57 3.40 10.31
C GLN A 376 2.98 3.43 10.91
N HIS A 377 3.13 3.30 12.23
CA HIS A 377 4.45 3.42 12.86
C HIS A 377 5.39 2.25 12.54
N GLY A 378 4.84 1.09 12.14
CA GLY A 378 5.65 -0.05 11.74
C GLY A 378 6.29 0.06 10.36
N SER A 379 6.12 1.17 9.61
CA SER A 379 6.82 1.42 8.33
C SER A 379 7.73 2.66 8.36
N ALA A 380 7.65 3.49 9.41
CA ALA A 380 8.28 4.80 9.46
C ALA A 380 9.58 4.86 10.30
N GLN A 381 10.18 3.73 10.69
CA GLN A 381 11.47 3.74 11.39
C GLN A 381 12.55 3.04 10.56
N ARG A 382 13.28 3.85 9.78
CA ARG A 382 14.73 3.79 9.50
C ARG A 382 15.06 4.60 8.23
N HIS A 383 14.93 5.91 8.29
CA HIS A 383 15.70 6.82 7.42
C HIS A 383 15.95 8.09 8.21
N ASP A 384 17.06 8.09 8.95
CA ASP A 384 18.03 9.18 8.96
C ASP A 384 19.07 8.91 10.05
N ALA A 385 20.27 8.53 9.61
CA ALA A 385 21.48 8.78 10.35
C ALA A 385 22.39 9.59 9.41
N PRO A 386 22.76 10.82 9.75
CA PRO A 386 23.64 11.62 8.91
C PRO A 386 25.01 10.94 8.84
N THR A 387 25.46 10.66 7.63
CA THR A 387 26.80 10.11 7.37
C THR A 387 27.82 11.14 7.85
N LYS A 388 28.44 10.89 9.00
CA LYS A 388 29.61 11.64 9.47
C LYS A 388 30.72 11.49 8.42
N ARG A 389 30.93 12.51 7.58
CA ARG A 389 32.16 12.64 6.81
C ARG A 389 33.30 12.92 7.77
N GLY A 390 34.17 11.94 7.95
CA GLY A 390 35.43 12.11 8.66
C GLY A 390 36.30 13.13 7.95
N VAL A 391 36.71 14.15 8.70
CA VAL A 391 37.79 15.06 8.34
C VAL A 391 39.11 14.34 8.66
N GLY A 392 39.97 14.20 7.66
CA GLY A 392 41.37 13.84 7.80
C GLY A 392 42.24 14.84 7.02
N PRO A 393 43.46 15.20 7.49
CA PRO A 393 44.12 16.45 7.13
C PRO A 393 45.21 16.32 6.05
N GLY A 394 45.57 17.46 5.44
CA GLY A 394 46.75 17.68 4.58
C GLY A 394 46.42 17.60 3.08
N THR A 395 46.87 18.47 2.18
CA THR A 395 47.96 19.45 2.21
C THR A 395 47.80 20.42 1.03
N SER A 396 48.34 21.62 1.20
CA SER A 396 48.51 22.75 0.27
C SER A 396 48.80 22.46 -1.22
N ALA A 397 48.21 23.25 -2.13
CA ALA A 397 48.95 24.07 -3.10
C ALA A 397 48.02 25.02 -3.90
N THR A 398 48.43 26.28 -3.93
CA THR A 398 47.85 27.45 -4.62
C THR A 398 48.08 27.41 -6.14
N ARG A 399 47.12 27.88 -6.96
CA ARG A 399 47.34 28.90 -8.02
C ARG A 399 46.05 29.29 -8.75
N ALA A 400 45.89 30.59 -8.93
CA ALA A 400 44.85 31.27 -9.66
C ALA A 400 45.13 31.34 -11.17
N SER A 401 44.08 31.39 -12.00
CA SER A 401 43.90 32.35 -13.12
C SER A 401 42.65 32.01 -13.95
N ASP A 402 41.73 32.96 -14.01
CA ASP A 402 40.80 33.24 -15.13
C ASP A 402 41.48 34.31 -16.04
N PRO A 403 40.90 34.78 -17.18
CA PRO A 403 39.75 34.33 -17.99
C PRO A 403 40.04 34.35 -19.53
N ALA A 404 39.09 33.92 -20.38
CA ALA A 404 38.72 34.61 -21.64
C ALA A 404 37.62 33.89 -22.45
N ALA A 405 36.50 34.58 -22.66
CA ALA A 405 35.64 34.54 -23.87
C ALA A 405 36.12 35.66 -24.84
N PRO A 406 35.60 35.90 -26.08
CA PRO A 406 34.29 35.54 -26.63
C PRO A 406 34.23 35.21 -28.16
N ALA A 407 33.07 34.78 -28.67
CA ALA A 407 32.64 35.05 -30.05
C ALA A 407 31.11 34.92 -30.17
N GLY A 408 30.49 35.93 -30.79
CA GLY A 408 29.05 36.17 -30.89
C GLY A 408 28.33 35.50 -32.08
N PRO A 409 27.18 36.04 -32.52
CA PRO A 409 25.96 35.26 -32.73
C PRO A 409 25.63 35.00 -34.21
N GLN A 410 24.93 33.90 -34.51
CA GLN A 410 24.28 33.70 -35.81
C GLN A 410 22.82 33.24 -35.67
N SER A 411 21.94 34.21 -35.95
CA SER A 411 20.68 34.16 -36.68
C SER A 411 19.83 32.87 -36.72
N CYS A 412 18.59 33.04 -36.23
CA CYS A 412 17.38 32.34 -36.66
C CYS A 412 17.20 32.33 -38.18
N GLU A 413 16.97 31.15 -38.76
CA GLU A 413 16.12 31.01 -39.95
C GLU A 413 15.21 29.77 -39.80
N LEU A 414 13.90 30.05 -39.86
CA LEU A 414 12.84 29.06 -40.01
C LEU A 414 12.92 28.41 -41.39
N ARG A 415 13.05 27.08 -41.44
CA ARG A 415 12.79 26.30 -42.65
C ARG A 415 12.08 25.00 -42.32
N VAL A 416 10.80 24.94 -42.68
CA VAL A 416 10.04 23.70 -42.81
C VAL A 416 10.41 23.06 -44.15
N PRO A 417 10.64 21.74 -44.20
CA PRO A 417 10.05 20.98 -45.29
C PRO A 417 9.36 19.70 -44.80
N ALA A 418 8.31 19.34 -45.53
CA ALA A 418 7.48 18.18 -45.32
C ALA A 418 8.14 16.86 -45.76
N THR A 419 7.46 15.77 -45.37
CA THR A 419 7.39 14.43 -45.97
C THR A 419 8.42 13.35 -45.61
N ASN A 420 7.85 12.28 -45.01
CA ASN A 420 8.17 10.85 -45.08
C ASN A 420 9.64 10.41 -45.04
N ALA A 421 10.06 9.87 -43.89
CA ALA A 421 11.16 8.91 -43.84
C ALA A 421 10.88 7.83 -42.77
N ALA A 422 11.13 6.58 -43.17
CA ALA A 422 10.89 5.36 -42.42
C ALA A 422 11.73 5.26 -41.13
N ILE A 423 11.14 4.63 -40.11
CA ILE A 423 11.78 4.28 -38.83
C ILE A 423 12.89 3.24 -39.08
N PRO A 424 14.14 3.48 -38.67
CA PRO A 424 15.19 2.47 -38.77
C PRO A 424 15.03 1.39 -37.70
N ARG A 425 15.07 0.12 -38.12
CA ARG A 425 15.08 -1.07 -37.26
C ARG A 425 16.41 -1.16 -36.50
N PHE A 426 16.33 -1.31 -35.19
CA PHE A 426 17.47 -1.54 -34.32
C PHE A 426 17.99 -2.97 -34.48
N THR A 427 19.30 -3.14 -34.69
CA THR A 427 19.97 -4.45 -34.82
C THR A 427 20.86 -4.66 -33.59
N PRO A 428 20.67 -5.72 -32.78
CA PRO A 428 21.47 -5.91 -31.58
C PRO A 428 22.85 -6.51 -31.91
N VAL A 429 23.91 -5.87 -31.42
CA VAL A 429 25.29 -6.37 -31.48
C VAL A 429 25.51 -7.33 -30.30
N VAL A 430 25.52 -8.63 -30.57
CA VAL A 430 25.90 -9.66 -29.59
C VAL A 430 27.44 -9.76 -29.57
N ARG A 431 28.08 -9.30 -28.49
CA ARG A 431 29.48 -9.64 -28.20
C ARG A 431 29.53 -10.96 -27.42
N LYS A 432 30.02 -12.02 -28.07
CA LYS A 432 30.44 -13.27 -27.42
C LYS A 432 31.61 -12.98 -26.49
N GLN A 433 31.52 -13.41 -25.23
CA GLN A 433 32.67 -13.54 -24.34
C GLN A 433 33.18 -14.98 -24.43
N GLU A 434 34.41 -15.14 -24.95
CA GLU A 434 35.21 -16.35 -24.81
C GLU A 434 35.86 -16.35 -23.42
N LYS A 435 35.74 -17.47 -22.72
CA LYS A 435 36.52 -17.79 -21.51
C LYS A 435 37.93 -18.24 -21.89
N PRO A 436 38.89 -17.99 -21.00
CA PRO A 436 39.67 -19.09 -20.44
C PRO A 436 39.26 -19.40 -19.00
#